data_AF-A0A7C3CMZ5-F1
#
_entry.id   AF-A0A7C3CMZ5-F1
#
_cell.length_a   1.000
_cell.length_b   1.000
_cell.length_c   1.000
_cell.angle_alpha   90.00
_cell.angle_beta   90.00
_cell.angle_gamma   90.00
#
_symmetry.space_group_name_H-M   'P 1'
#
loop_
_entity.id
_entity.type
_entity.pdbx_description
1 polymer ?
#
loop_
_entity_poly.entity_id
_entity_poly.type
_entity_poly.pdbx_seq_one_letter_code
_entity_poly.pdbx_strand_id
1 'polypeptide(L)'
;QVHTCHAGLLCASAAIRVNGQAVGLAACCQFTTQPPESQAAVWRNRASRLAADLSLPEEALRAAVGTVHVVPEEHPRRVSHLLLRVADTLAEIGQERSSLLNRLQHIAQVSKI
;
A
#
# COMPACT_ATOMS: atom_id res chain seq x y z
N GLN A 1 -7.40 2.89 -3.76
CA GLN A 1 -8.63 2.35 -3.14
C GLN A 1 -8.30 1.81 -1.74
N VAL A 2 -9.22 1.96 -0.78
CA VAL A 2 -9.11 1.31 0.54
C VAL A 2 -9.68 -0.11 0.47
N HIS A 3 -8.96 -1.07 1.03
CA HIS A 3 -9.36 -2.47 1.14
C HIS A 3 -8.90 -3.04 2.48
N THR A 4 -9.48 -4.15 2.90
CA THR A 4 -9.06 -4.87 4.11
C THR A 4 -8.00 -5.92 3.74
N CYS A 5 -6.90 -5.98 4.48
CA CYS A 5 -5.87 -7.00 4.32
C CYS A 5 -6.20 -8.28 5.12
N HIS A 6 -5.37 -9.31 4.95
CA HIS A 6 -5.52 -10.60 5.64
C HIS A 6 -5.52 -10.50 7.18
N ALA A 7 -4.86 -9.48 7.75
CA ALA A 7 -4.87 -9.20 9.18
C ALA A 7 -6.14 -8.48 9.67
N GLY A 8 -7.10 -8.19 8.79
CA GLY A 8 -8.31 -7.42 9.12
C GLY A 8 -8.06 -5.91 9.26
N LEU A 9 -6.87 -5.44 8.87
CA LEU A 9 -6.49 -4.03 8.84
C LEU A 9 -6.85 -3.38 7.51
N LEU A 10 -7.00 -2.07 7.51
CA LEU A 10 -7.18 -1.30 6.29
C LEU A 10 -5.84 -1.04 5.61
N CYS A 11 -5.89 -1.07 4.29
CA CYS A 11 -4.82 -0.72 3.37
C CYS A 11 -5.39 0.19 2.28
N ALA A 12 -4.69 1.27 1.97
CA ALA A 12 -4.92 2.08 0.80
C ALA A 12 -3.80 1.84 -0.20
N SER A 13 -4.13 1.77 -1.48
CA SER A 13 -3.13 1.59 -2.53
C SER A 13 -3.52 2.25 -3.86
N ALA A 14 -2.50 2.59 -4.65
CA ALA A 14 -2.61 3.11 -6.01
C ALA A 14 -1.48 2.53 -6.88
N ALA A 15 -1.82 2.06 -8.08
CA ALA A 15 -0.85 1.48 -9.00
C ALA A 15 -0.04 2.58 -9.70
N ILE A 16 1.28 2.42 -9.74
CA ILE A 16 2.19 3.29 -10.50
C ILE A 16 2.24 2.72 -11.92
N ARG A 17 1.81 3.50 -12.91
CA ARG A 17 1.74 3.06 -14.30
C ARG A 17 2.63 3.90 -15.19
N VAL A 18 3.62 3.28 -15.83
CA VAL A 18 4.51 3.93 -16.80
C VAL A 18 4.22 3.33 -18.17
N ASN A 19 3.97 4.16 -19.19
CA ASN A 19 3.50 3.70 -20.52
C ASN A 19 2.29 2.74 -20.44
N GLY A 20 1.36 2.97 -19.53
CA GLY A 20 0.18 2.12 -19.32
C GLY A 20 0.44 0.80 -18.56
N GLN A 21 1.70 0.39 -18.42
CA GLN A 21 2.09 -0.82 -17.68
C GLN A 21 2.22 -0.52 -16.19
N ALA A 22 1.65 -1.37 -15.34
CA ALA A 22 1.85 -1.28 -13.90
C ALA A 22 3.28 -1.73 -13.55
N VAL A 23 4.07 -0.82 -12.99
CA VAL A 23 5.48 -1.05 -12.62
C VAL A 23 5.71 -1.07 -11.11
N GLY A 24 4.70 -0.67 -10.33
CA GLY A 24 4.77 -0.63 -8.88
C GLY A 24 3.46 -0.26 -8.23
N LEU A 25 3.49 -0.14 -6.90
CA LEU A 25 2.34 0.20 -6.07
C LEU A 25 2.76 1.19 -4.99
N ALA A 26 2.08 2.32 -4.90
CA ALA A 26 2.12 3.17 -3.72
C ALA A 26 1.09 2.60 -2.71
N ALA A 27 1.53 2.26 -1.51
CA ALA A 27 0.68 1.63 -0.50
C ALA A 27 0.89 2.23 0.89
N CYS A 28 -0.20 2.32 1.64
CA CYS A 28 -0.22 2.60 3.07
C CYS A 28 -1.13 1.56 3.72
N CYS A 29 -0.63 0.84 4.71
CA CYS A 29 -1.31 -0.29 5.32
C CYS A 29 -1.28 -0.18 6.84
N GLN A 30 -1.92 -1.15 7.50
CA GLN A 30 -1.84 -1.36 8.94
C GLN A 30 -2.51 -0.25 9.77
N PHE A 31 -3.66 0.23 9.30
CA PHE A 31 -4.50 1.16 10.06
C PHE A 31 -5.92 0.62 10.27
N THR A 32 -6.63 1.20 11.22
CA THR A 32 -8.06 0.95 11.50
C THR A 32 -8.77 2.29 11.63
N THR A 33 -10.08 2.34 11.39
CA THR A 33 -10.88 3.53 11.69
C THR A 33 -11.53 3.50 13.07
N GLN A 34 -11.52 2.34 13.69
CA GLN A 34 -12.12 2.13 15.00
C GLN A 34 -11.05 1.66 15.98
N PRO A 35 -10.99 2.25 17.18
CA PRO A 35 -10.00 1.88 18.18
C PRO A 35 -10.13 0.40 18.55
N PRO A 36 -9.02 -0.33 18.77
CA PRO A 36 -9.10 -1.76 19.08
C PRO A 36 -9.95 -2.09 20.32
N GLU A 37 -9.99 -1.19 21.30
CA GLU A 37 -10.74 -1.33 22.54
C GLU A 37 -12.26 -1.41 22.30
N SER A 38 -12.79 -0.66 21.33
CA SER A 38 -14.22 -0.71 20.99
C SER A 38 -14.63 -2.01 20.30
N GLN A 39 -13.64 -2.81 19.87
CA GLN A 39 -13.83 -4.07 19.16
C GLN A 39 -12.99 -5.21 19.74
N ALA A 40 -12.72 -5.19 21.06
CA ALA A 40 -11.75 -6.09 21.70
C ALA A 40 -12.00 -7.58 21.39
N ALA A 41 -13.27 -8.02 21.35
CA ALA A 41 -13.63 -9.40 21.02
C ALA A 41 -13.30 -9.77 19.56
N VAL A 42 -13.54 -8.84 18.63
CA VAL A 42 -13.22 -9.01 17.20
C VAL A 42 -11.71 -9.09 17.00
N TRP A 43 -10.95 -8.21 17.66
CA TRP A 43 -9.49 -8.21 17.59
C TRP A 43 -8.86 -9.46 18.17
N ARG A 44 -9.39 -9.97 19.28
CA ARG A 44 -8.93 -11.23 19.88
C ARG A 44 -9.12 -12.40 18.92
N ASN A 45 -10.30 -12.51 18.30
CA ASN A 45 -10.57 -13.56 17.32
C ASN A 45 -9.64 -13.44 16.09
N ARG A 46 -9.47 -12.22 15.56
CA ARG A 46 -8.56 -11.96 14.42
C ARG A 46 -7.11 -12.30 14.75
N ALA A 47 -6.61 -11.91 15.93
CA ALA A 47 -5.26 -12.22 16.37
C ALA A 47 -5.03 -13.72 16.51
N SER A 48 -5.97 -14.46 17.10
CA SER A 48 -5.89 -15.92 17.22
C SER A 48 -5.90 -16.61 15.85
N ARG A 49 -6.79 -16.20 14.94
CA ARG A 49 -6.82 -16.74 13.57
C ARG A 49 -5.52 -16.43 12.82
N LEU A 50 -5.04 -15.19 12.88
CA LEU A 50 -3.81 -14.77 12.22
C LEU A 50 -2.57 -15.50 12.78
N ALA A 51 -2.55 -15.75 14.09
CA ALA A 51 -1.51 -16.53 14.74
C ALA A 51 -1.45 -17.95 14.19
N ALA A 52 -2.62 -18.61 14.07
CA ALA A 52 -2.73 -19.94 13.50
C ALA A 52 -2.31 -19.97 12.03
N ASP A 53 -2.82 -19.04 11.21
CA ASP A 53 -2.55 -18.97 9.77
C ASP A 53 -1.06 -18.74 9.48
N LEU A 54 -0.36 -17.96 10.32
CA LEU A 54 1.05 -17.60 10.15
C LEU A 54 2.00 -18.42 11.02
N SER A 55 1.50 -19.38 11.81
CA SER A 55 2.31 -20.13 12.79
C SER A 55 3.10 -19.22 13.74
N LEU A 56 2.47 -18.14 14.21
CA LEU A 56 3.05 -17.17 15.15
C LEU A 56 2.49 -17.38 16.57
N PRO A 57 3.23 -17.00 17.63
CA PRO A 57 2.69 -16.99 18.98
C PRO A 57 1.53 -16.00 19.10
N GLU A 58 0.38 -16.44 19.61
CA GLU A 58 -0.80 -15.59 19.72
C GLU A 58 -0.56 -14.41 20.66
N GLU A 59 0.18 -14.62 21.74
CA GLU A 59 0.54 -13.58 22.72
C GLU A 59 1.29 -12.42 22.06
N ALA A 60 2.15 -12.71 21.08
CA ALA A 60 2.89 -11.68 20.35
C ALA A 60 1.96 -10.79 19.52
N LEU A 61 0.97 -11.39 18.86
CA LEU A 61 -0.03 -10.63 18.09
C LEU A 61 -0.97 -9.86 19.00
N ARG A 62 -1.41 -10.44 20.12
CA ARG A 62 -2.24 -9.74 21.11
C ARG A 62 -1.53 -8.50 21.68
N ALA A 63 -0.24 -8.62 22.01
CA ALA A 63 0.57 -7.49 22.48
C ALA A 63 0.69 -6.37 21.43
N ALA A 64 0.69 -6.73 20.15
CA ALA A 64 0.78 -5.76 19.05
C ALA A 64 -0.56 -5.08 18.70
N VAL A 65 -1.72 -5.57 19.16
CA VAL A 65 -3.02 -4.96 18.81
C VAL A 65 -3.09 -3.49 19.20
N GLY A 66 -2.55 -3.12 20.36
CA GLY A 66 -2.54 -1.73 20.84
C GLY A 66 -1.61 -0.79 20.07
N THR A 67 -0.77 -1.31 19.17
CA THR A 67 0.13 -0.50 18.34
C THR A 67 -0.47 -0.17 16.98
N VAL A 68 -1.64 -0.72 16.65
CA VAL A 68 -2.33 -0.45 15.38
C VAL A 68 -2.72 1.03 15.33
N HIS A 69 -2.36 1.69 14.22
CA HIS A 69 -2.67 3.09 14.03
C HIS A 69 -4.16 3.32 13.78
N VAL A 70 -4.78 4.20 14.56
CA VAL A 70 -6.19 4.58 14.40
C VAL A 70 -6.29 5.87 13.58
N VAL A 71 -6.98 5.80 12.47
CA VAL A 71 -7.21 6.90 11.53
C VAL A 71 -8.70 7.28 11.58
N PRO A 72 -9.08 8.53 11.86
CA PRO A 72 -10.50 8.94 11.90
C PRO A 72 -11.29 8.52 10.65
N GLU A 73 -12.57 8.13 10.79
CA GLU A 73 -13.40 7.56 9.70
C GLU A 73 -13.50 8.45 8.45
N GLU A 74 -13.31 9.76 8.59
CA GLU A 74 -13.29 10.74 7.50
C GLU A 74 -11.97 10.78 6.70
N HIS A 75 -10.88 10.24 7.26
CA HIS A 75 -9.53 10.35 6.70
C HIS A 75 -9.10 9.28 5.68
N PRO A 76 -9.65 8.05 5.61
CA PRO A 76 -9.23 7.05 4.62
C PRO A 76 -9.37 7.52 3.17
N ARG A 77 -10.35 8.39 2.88
CA ARG A 77 -10.49 9.03 1.57
C ARG A 77 -9.31 9.96 1.27
N ARG A 78 -8.88 10.77 2.24
CA ARG A 78 -7.71 11.66 2.13
C ARG A 78 -6.43 10.86 1.93
N VAL A 79 -6.24 9.76 2.67
CA VAL A 79 -5.10 8.85 2.52
C VAL A 79 -5.08 8.25 1.11
N SER A 80 -6.22 7.78 0.61
CA SER A 80 -6.33 7.23 -0.74
C SER A 80 -5.99 8.26 -1.82
N HIS A 81 -6.47 9.49 -1.67
CA HIS A 81 -6.18 10.58 -2.60
C HIS A 81 -4.70 10.98 -2.58
N LEU A 82 -4.06 11.01 -1.40
CA LEU A 82 -2.63 11.25 -1.29
C LEU A 82 -1.82 10.15 -1.99
N LEU A 83 -2.16 8.88 -1.79
CA LEU A 83 -1.47 7.78 -2.46
C LEU A 83 -1.66 7.80 -3.97
N LEU A 84 -2.83 8.21 -4.46
CA LEU A 84 -3.05 8.41 -5.89
C LEU A 84 -2.10 9.48 -6.44
N ARG A 85 -2.02 10.64 -5.78
CA ARG A 85 -1.08 11.69 -6.17
C ARG A 85 0.37 11.21 -6.16
N VAL A 86 0.78 10.47 -5.14
CA VAL A 86 2.13 9.88 -5.09
C VAL A 86 2.35 8.94 -6.27
N ALA A 87 1.38 8.09 -6.59
CA ALA A 87 1.49 7.16 -7.71
C ALA A 87 1.55 7.88 -9.06
N ASP A 88 0.75 8.91 -9.25
CA ASP A 88 0.72 9.74 -10.46
C ASP A 88 2.04 10.50 -10.64
N THR A 89 2.57 11.11 -9.58
CA THR A 89 3.88 11.78 -9.63
C THR A 89 5.02 10.80 -9.98
N LEU A 90 5.01 9.59 -9.41
CA LEU A 90 6.01 8.58 -9.76
C LEU A 90 5.83 8.06 -11.19
N ALA A 91 4.59 7.98 -11.69
CA ALA A 91 4.29 7.65 -13.06
C ALA A 91 4.83 8.70 -14.04
N GLU A 92 4.64 9.99 -13.75
CA GLU A 92 5.19 11.10 -14.54
C GLU A 92 6.71 11.03 -14.64
N ILE A 93 7.41 10.86 -13.51
CA ILE A 93 8.87 10.71 -13.47
C ILE A 93 9.30 9.48 -14.29
N GLY A 94 8.58 8.36 -14.16
CA GLY A 94 8.84 7.15 -14.93
C GLY A 94 8.65 7.35 -16.43
N GLN A 95 7.64 8.12 -16.83
CA GLN A 95 7.34 8.44 -18.23
C GLN A 95 8.44 9.29 -18.85
N GLU A 96 8.89 10.33 -18.15
CA GLU A 96 9.99 11.18 -18.58
C GLU A 96 11.29 10.38 -18.75
N ARG A 97 11.61 9.54 -17.76
CA ARG A 97 12.79 8.67 -17.81
C ARG A 97 12.73 7.69 -18.98
N SER A 98 11.57 7.07 -19.21
CA SER A 98 11.37 6.17 -20.36
C SER A 98 11.57 6.89 -21.68
N SER A 99 11.05 8.11 -21.82
CA SER A 99 11.20 8.94 -23.02
C SER A 99 12.68 9.26 -23.30
N LEU A 100 13.44 9.66 -22.27
CA LEU A 100 14.87 9.94 -22.39
C LEU A 100 15.67 8.71 -22.83
N LEU A 101 15.40 7.54 -22.23
CA LEU A 101 16.07 6.29 -22.60
C LEU A 101 15.77 5.88 -24.05
N ASN A 102 14.52 6.02 -24.49
CA ASN A 102 14.13 5.72 -25.88
C ASN A 102 14.89 6.62 -26.88
N ARG A 103 15.05 7.90 -26.57
CA ARG A 103 15.82 8.84 -27.41
C ARG A 103 17.29 8.45 -27.48
N LEU A 104 17.91 8.07 -26.35
CA LEU A 104 19.30 7.61 -26.33
C LEU A 104 19.49 6.31 -27.13
N GLN A 105 18.56 5.37 -27.01
CA GLN A 105 18.58 4.13 -27.81
C GLN A 105 18.48 4.42 -29.31
N HIS A 106 17.63 5.37 -29.71
CA HIS A 106 17.53 5.79 -31.10
C HIS A 106 18.83 6.40 -31.63
N ILE A 107 19.46 7.31 -30.88
CA ILE A 107 20.77 7.89 -31.25
C ILE A 107 21.82 6.79 -31.43
N ALA A 108 21.93 5.88 -30.45
CA ALA A 108 22.88 4.78 -30.52
C ALA A 108 22.63 3.83 -31.71
N GLN A 109 21.38 3.69 -32.15
CA GLN A 109 21.03 2.88 -33.32
C GLN A 109 21.41 3.57 -34.64
N VAL A 110 21.22 4.90 -34.74
CA VAL A 110 21.58 5.67 -35.94
C VAL A 110 23.09 5.85 -36.07
N SER A 111 23.83 5.97 -34.96
CA SER A 111 25.29 6.09 -34.96
C SER A 111 26.06 4.79 -35.20
N LYS A 112 25.38 3.64 -35.33
CA LYS A 112 25.99 2.36 -35.74
C LYS A 112 26.08 2.20 -37.27
N ILE A 113 25.70 3.24 -38.01
CA ILE A 113 25.91 3.41 -39.45
C ILE A 113 27.21 4.20 -39.63
#